data_AF-A0A9P3FDG6-F1
#
_entry.id   AF-A0A9P3FDG6-F1
#
_cell.length_a   1.000
_cell.length_b   1.000
_cell.length_c   1.000
_cell.angle_alpha   90.00
_cell.angle_beta   90.00
_cell.angle_gamma   90.00
#
_symmetry.space_group_name_H-M   'P 1'
#
loop_
_entity.id
_entity.type
_entity.pdbx_description
1 polymer ?
#
loop_
_entity_poly.entity_id
_entity_poly.type
_entity_poly.pdbx_seq_one_letter_code
_entity_poly.pdbx_strand_id
1 'polypeptide(L)'
;MSFEPKHKVELEPPKDDIISLDYLAKCDGKHEGYPTYVAIKGTVFDVTGNKAYGPEGSYKVFAGKDASRALAQSSLKEDQCRPDWYDLTDDQKKVLNDWFTFFSKRYNVKGKVEGATNTGE
;
A
#
# COMPACT_ATOMS: atom_id res chain seq x y z
N MET A 1 -19.28 1.07 -9.13
CA MET A 1 -18.16 1.40 -10.03
C MET A 1 -17.40 0.11 -10.31
N SER A 2 -17.22 -0.30 -11.56
CA SER A 2 -16.42 -1.48 -11.89
C SER A 2 -14.94 -1.14 -11.76
N PHE A 3 -14.32 -1.62 -10.69
CA PHE A 3 -12.90 -1.44 -10.39
C PHE A 3 -12.04 -2.50 -11.10
N GLU A 4 -12.33 -2.83 -12.35
CA GLU A 4 -11.55 -3.85 -13.09
C GLU A 4 -10.60 -3.16 -14.07
N PRO A 5 -9.27 -3.31 -13.92
CA PRO A 5 -8.32 -2.83 -14.91
C PRO A 5 -8.50 -3.57 -16.24
N LYS A 6 -8.54 -2.82 -17.36
CA LYS A 6 -8.71 -3.34 -18.74
C LYS A 6 -7.53 -4.16 -19.28
N HIS A 7 -6.52 -4.48 -18.46
CA HIS A 7 -5.37 -5.31 -18.82
C HIS A 7 -5.10 -6.27 -17.66
N LYS A 8 -4.92 -7.57 -17.97
CA LYS A 8 -4.43 -8.54 -16.99
C LYS A 8 -3.07 -8.05 -16.51
N VAL A 9 -2.97 -7.71 -15.22
CA VAL A 9 -1.67 -7.44 -14.61
C VAL A 9 -0.99 -8.80 -14.46
N GLU A 10 0.10 -9.01 -15.19
CA GLU A 10 0.96 -10.18 -14.97
C GLU A 10 1.76 -9.89 -13.70
N LEU A 11 1.28 -10.47 -12.59
CA LEU A 11 1.90 -10.27 -11.29
C LEU A 11 3.14 -11.16 -11.18
N GLU A 12 4.25 -10.56 -10.75
CA GLU A 12 5.41 -11.32 -10.32
C GLU A 12 5.04 -12.16 -9.08
N PRO A 13 5.71 -13.32 -8.86
CA PRO A 13 5.51 -14.08 -7.64
C PRO A 13 5.71 -13.19 -6.41
N PRO A 14 4.83 -13.30 -5.39
CA PRO A 14 4.95 -12.50 -4.18
C PRO A 14 6.27 -12.79 -3.51
N LYS A 15 6.98 -11.72 -3.14
CA LYS A 15 8.23 -11.82 -2.39
C LYS A 15 7.97 -11.64 -0.90
N ASP A 16 8.81 -12.27 -0.08
CA ASP A 16 8.82 -12.14 1.38
C ASP A 16 10.04 -11.34 1.87
N ASP A 17 10.62 -10.48 1.02
CA ASP A 17 11.72 -9.60 1.42
C ASP A 17 11.29 -8.67 2.56
N ILE A 18 12.16 -8.50 3.54
CA ILE A 18 11.92 -7.56 4.64
C ILE A 18 12.35 -6.17 4.18
N ILE A 19 11.41 -5.24 4.16
CA ILE A 19 11.62 -3.86 3.75
C ILE A 19 11.62 -2.97 4.98
N SER A 20 12.78 -2.40 5.31
CA SER A 20 12.93 -1.47 6.42
C SER A 20 12.12 -0.20 6.20
N LEU A 21 11.60 0.40 7.28
CA LEU A 21 10.80 1.62 7.22
C LEU A 21 11.54 2.79 6.56
N ASP A 22 12.86 2.90 6.77
CA ASP A 22 13.70 3.92 6.10
C ASP A 22 13.71 3.74 4.58
N TYR A 23 13.84 2.50 4.10
CA TYR A 23 13.80 2.21 2.67
C TYR A 23 12.40 2.48 2.10
N LEU A 24 11.35 2.03 2.81
CA LEU A 24 9.98 2.30 2.40
C LEU A 24 9.73 3.81 2.28
N ALA A 25 10.18 4.61 3.25
CA ALA A 25 10.03 6.07 3.23
C ALA A 25 10.70 6.75 2.03
N LYS A 26 11.79 6.18 1.51
CA LYS A 26 12.46 6.64 0.27
C LYS A 26 11.69 6.26 -1.00
N CYS A 27 10.81 5.27 -0.92
CA CYS A 27 9.95 4.83 -2.01
C CYS A 27 8.65 5.65 -2.12
N ASP A 28 8.72 6.97 -1.86
CA ASP A 28 7.58 7.89 -1.92
C ASP A 28 7.26 8.41 -3.35
N GLY A 29 8.03 7.95 -4.35
CA GLY A 29 7.90 8.37 -5.74
C GLY A 29 8.49 9.73 -6.08
N LYS A 30 9.12 10.43 -5.12
CA LYS A 30 9.87 11.69 -5.36
C LYS A 30 11.34 11.45 -5.66
N HIS A 31 11.88 10.33 -5.20
CA HIS A 31 13.30 10.00 -5.36
C HIS A 31 13.58 9.37 -6.73
N GLU A 32 14.31 10.07 -7.59
CA GLU A 32 14.79 9.52 -8.86
C GLU A 32 15.65 8.26 -8.62
N GLY A 33 15.31 7.17 -9.31
CA GLY A 33 15.96 5.87 -9.16
C GLY A 33 15.35 4.95 -8.11
N TYR A 34 14.39 5.42 -7.31
CA TYR A 34 13.65 4.60 -6.36
C TYR A 34 12.25 4.24 -6.87
N PRO A 35 11.79 2.99 -6.67
CA PRO A 35 10.42 2.61 -6.99
C PRO A 35 9.43 3.27 -6.02
N THR A 36 8.14 3.27 -6.38
CA THR A 36 7.07 3.77 -5.51
C THR A 36 6.38 2.60 -4.84
N TYR A 37 6.45 2.54 -3.50
CA TYR A 37 5.91 1.45 -2.70
C TYR A 37 4.80 1.93 -1.79
N VAL A 38 3.83 1.06 -1.54
CA VAL A 38 2.74 1.30 -0.57
C VAL A 38 2.62 0.08 0.31
N ALA A 39 2.61 0.28 1.62
CA ALA A 39 2.37 -0.80 2.57
C ALA A 39 0.89 -0.86 2.98
N ILE A 40 0.33 -2.07 3.03
CA ILE A 40 -1.04 -2.35 3.47
C ILE A 40 -1.01 -3.65 4.27
N LYS A 41 -1.54 -3.62 5.50
CA LYS A 41 -1.45 -4.72 6.49
C LYS A 41 0.00 -5.23 6.63
N GLY A 42 0.97 -4.32 6.64
CA GLY A 42 2.40 -4.66 6.68
C GLY A 42 2.95 -5.33 5.42
N THR A 43 2.16 -5.52 4.36
CA THR A 43 2.62 -6.06 3.06
C THR A 43 2.94 -4.91 2.11
N VAL A 44 4.09 -4.96 1.44
CA VAL A 44 4.57 -3.92 0.54
C VAL A 44 4.22 -4.24 -0.90
N PHE A 45 3.51 -3.32 -1.55
CA PHE A 45 3.08 -3.40 -2.94
C PHE A 45 3.85 -2.41 -3.82
N ASP A 46 4.29 -2.87 -5.00
CA ASP A 46 4.90 -2.02 -6.03
C ASP A 46 3.84 -1.28 -6.84
N VAL A 47 3.78 0.04 -6.67
CA VAL A 47 2.86 0.92 -7.40
C VAL A 47 3.59 1.86 -8.36
N THR A 48 4.86 1.59 -8.67
CA THR A 48 5.74 2.46 -9.47
C THR A 48 5.13 2.82 -10.83
N GLY A 49 4.40 1.89 -11.46
CA GLY A 49 3.74 2.11 -12.74
C GLY A 49 2.48 2.99 -12.68
N ASN A 50 2.00 3.36 -11.48
CA ASN A 50 0.75 4.10 -11.32
C ASN A 50 1.00 5.56 -10.91
N LYS A 51 0.78 6.47 -11.87
CA LYS A 51 0.93 7.92 -11.72
C LYS A 51 0.12 8.51 -10.55
N ALA A 52 -0.95 7.85 -10.12
CA ALA A 52 -1.77 8.32 -9.01
C ALA A 52 -1.02 8.26 -7.65
N TYR A 53 0.00 7.41 -7.51
CA TYR A 53 0.87 7.35 -6.33
C TYR A 53 2.16 8.15 -6.48
N GLY A 54 2.42 8.69 -7.68
CA GLY A 54 3.56 9.56 -7.92
C GLY A 54 3.44 10.91 -7.21
N PRO A 55 4.45 11.78 -7.32
CA PRO A 55 4.58 13.00 -6.52
C PRO A 55 3.46 14.02 -6.77
N GLU A 56 2.86 14.00 -7.96
CA GLU A 56 1.73 14.85 -8.35
C GLU A 56 0.38 14.11 -8.29
N GLY A 57 0.37 12.84 -7.89
CA GLY A 57 -0.81 12.00 -7.86
C GLY A 57 -1.71 12.25 -6.64
N SER A 58 -2.99 11.91 -6.77
CA SER A 58 -3.97 12.05 -5.68
C SER A 58 -3.70 11.14 -4.48
N TYR A 59 -2.98 10.03 -4.69
CA TYR A 59 -2.63 9.03 -3.68
C TYR A 59 -1.17 9.12 -3.23
N LYS A 60 -0.47 10.22 -3.56
CA LYS A 60 0.93 10.46 -3.16
C LYS A 60 1.19 10.33 -1.65
N VAL A 61 0.17 10.58 -0.83
CA VAL A 61 0.26 10.50 0.64
C VAL A 61 0.46 9.07 1.13
N PHE A 62 0.08 8.06 0.33
CA PHE A 62 0.25 6.65 0.64
C PHE A 62 1.63 6.12 0.24
N ALA A 63 2.29 6.80 -0.70
CA ALA A 63 3.59 6.39 -1.19
C ALA A 63 4.64 6.46 -0.08
N GLY A 64 5.43 5.40 0.04
CA GLY A 64 6.48 5.24 1.01
C GLY A 64 6.02 5.07 2.47
N LYS A 65 4.73 4.76 2.68
CA LYS A 65 4.15 4.61 4.02
C LYS A 65 3.19 3.42 4.10
N ASP A 66 2.81 3.08 5.32
CA ASP A 66 1.71 2.14 5.55
C ASP A 66 0.37 2.89 5.52
N ALA A 67 -0.40 2.63 4.46
CA ALA A 67 -1.68 3.26 4.21
C ALA A 67 -2.86 2.46 4.80
N SER A 68 -2.63 1.45 5.63
CA SER A 68 -3.68 0.55 6.14
C SER A 68 -4.85 1.32 6.74
N ARG A 69 -4.56 2.21 7.70
CA ARG A 69 -5.62 2.97 8.36
C ARG A 69 -6.29 3.96 7.42
N ALA A 70 -5.51 4.64 6.60
CA ALA A 70 -6.00 5.61 5.64
C ALA A 70 -6.97 4.96 4.64
N LEU A 71 -6.64 3.78 4.11
CA LEU A 71 -7.48 3.00 3.21
C LEU A 71 -8.75 2.48 3.91
N ALA A 72 -8.61 1.96 5.13
CA ALA A 72 -9.74 1.51 5.94
C ALA A 72 -10.77 2.63 6.16
N GLN A 73 -10.30 3.87 6.33
CA GLN A 73 -11.13 5.05 6.54
C GLN A 73 -11.43 5.83 5.25
N SER A 74 -10.95 5.35 4.10
CA SER A 74 -11.03 6.05 2.80
C SER A 74 -10.57 7.52 2.90
N SER A 75 -9.47 7.75 3.61
CA SER A 75 -8.91 9.07 3.88
C SER A 75 -7.61 9.29 3.12
N LEU A 76 -7.43 10.49 2.55
CA LEU A 76 -6.21 10.93 1.87
C LEU A 76 -5.35 11.83 2.78
N LYS A 77 -5.49 11.67 4.09
CA LYS A 77 -4.75 12.46 5.08
C LYS A 77 -3.45 11.75 5.43
N GLU A 78 -2.34 12.49 5.41
CA GLU A 78 -1.03 11.97 5.78
C GLU A 78 -0.99 11.47 7.23
N ASP A 79 -1.70 12.13 8.16
CA ASP A 79 -1.81 11.71 9.57
C ASP A 79 -2.47 10.33 9.75
N GLN A 80 -3.32 9.93 8.80
CA GLN A 80 -3.97 8.63 8.80
C GLN A 80 -3.12 7.56 8.10
N CYS A 81 -2.00 7.90 7.46
CA CYS A 81 -1.10 6.96 6.79
C CYS A 81 -0.20 6.27 7.82
N ARG A 82 -0.82 5.43 8.66
CA ARG A 82 -0.19 4.66 9.72
C ARG A 82 -0.61 3.20 9.69
N PRO A 83 0.24 2.29 10.22
CA PRO A 83 -0.03 0.87 10.25
C PRO A 83 -1.19 0.48 11.20
N ASP A 84 -1.60 1.35 12.12
CA ASP A 84 -2.59 1.06 13.16
C ASP A 84 -4.03 0.96 12.61
N TRP A 85 -4.52 -0.27 12.42
CA TRP A 85 -5.89 -0.54 11.98
C TRP A 85 -6.70 -1.45 12.91
N TYR A 86 -6.09 -2.03 13.96
CA TYR A 86 -6.78 -2.96 14.86
C TYR A 86 -7.86 -2.30 15.72
N ASP A 87 -7.72 -1.01 16.05
CA ASP A 87 -8.71 -0.24 16.81
C ASP A 87 -9.93 0.18 15.98
N LEU A 88 -9.87 -0.03 14.66
CA LEU A 88 -10.96 0.33 13.76
C LEU A 88 -12.15 -0.63 13.90
N THR A 89 -13.32 -0.15 13.46
CA THR A 89 -14.55 -0.94 13.44
C THR A 89 -14.48 -2.07 12.43
N ASP A 90 -15.30 -3.11 12.60
CA ASP A 90 -15.38 -4.25 11.67
C ASP A 90 -15.69 -3.82 10.23
N ASP A 91 -16.51 -2.78 10.06
CA ASP A 91 -16.85 -2.24 8.74
C ASP A 91 -15.62 -1.61 8.05
N GLN A 92 -14.82 -0.84 8.80
CA GLN A 92 -13.56 -0.26 8.31
C GLN A 92 -12.52 -1.36 8.01
N LYS A 93 -12.44 -2.38 8.86
CA LYS A 93 -11.57 -3.55 8.63
C LYS A 93 -11.97 -4.30 7.36
N LYS A 94 -13.27 -4.43 7.08
CA LYS A 94 -13.77 -5.02 5.84
C LYS A 94 -13.35 -4.20 4.62
N VAL A 95 -13.48 -2.87 4.68
CA VAL A 95 -13.00 -1.97 3.62
C VAL A 95 -11.50 -2.12 3.39
N LEU A 96 -10.70 -2.21 4.46
CA LEU A 96 -9.25 -2.47 4.36
C LEU A 96 -8.95 -3.80 3.67
N ASN A 97 -9.66 -4.87 4.03
CA ASN A 97 -9.47 -6.19 3.42
C ASN A 97 -9.86 -6.19 1.92
N ASP A 98 -10.88 -5.44 1.53
CA ASP A 98 -11.25 -5.26 0.12
C ASP A 98 -10.13 -4.54 -0.64
N TRP A 99 -9.59 -3.45 -0.09
CA TRP A 99 -8.43 -2.75 -0.64
C TRP A 99 -7.20 -3.65 -0.73
N PHE A 100 -6.89 -4.40 0.32
CA PHE A 100 -5.78 -5.35 0.32
C PHE A 100 -5.92 -6.40 -0.79
N THR A 101 -7.11 -6.96 -0.96
CA THR A 101 -7.41 -7.92 -2.02
C THR A 101 -7.28 -7.29 -3.41
N PHE A 102 -7.75 -6.06 -3.57
CA PHE A 102 -7.62 -5.30 -4.81
C PHE A 102 -6.16 -5.05 -5.16
N PHE A 103 -5.33 -4.64 -4.18
CA PHE A 103 -3.91 -4.41 -4.39
C PHE A 103 -3.16 -5.70 -4.71
N SER A 104 -3.43 -6.78 -3.99
CA SER A 104 -2.84 -8.11 -4.24
C SER A 104 -3.13 -8.64 -5.65
N LYS A 105 -4.27 -8.26 -6.25
CA LYS A 105 -4.62 -8.62 -7.63
C LYS A 105 -4.06 -7.66 -8.70
N ARG A 106 -3.52 -6.50 -8.30
CA ARG A 106 -3.18 -5.40 -9.21
C ARG A 106 -1.72 -4.96 -9.15
N TYR A 107 -1.03 -5.29 -8.07
CA TYR A 107 0.36 -4.85 -7.82
C TYR A 107 1.19 -6.00 -7.29
N ASN A 108 2.48 -5.98 -7.65
CA ASN A 108 3.41 -7.01 -7.21
C ASN A 108 3.71 -6.83 -5.72
N VAL A 109 3.58 -7.91 -4.96
CA VAL A 109 4.02 -7.95 -3.57
C VAL A 109 5.54 -8.04 -3.55
N LYS A 110 6.20 -7.00 -3.07
CA LYS A 110 7.67 -6.94 -2.98
C LYS A 110 8.20 -7.43 -1.65
N GLY A 111 7.36 -7.56 -0.63
CA GLY A 111 7.82 -7.94 0.69
C GLY A 111 6.87 -7.58 1.81
N LYS A 112 7.43 -7.56 3.02
CA LYS A 112 6.76 -7.13 4.25
C LYS A 112 7.56 -6.02 4.92
N VAL A 113 6.86 -5.10 5.58
CA VAL A 113 7.49 -4.03 6.34
C VAL A 113 8.19 -4.62 7.56
N GLU A 114 9.43 -4.20 7.79
CA GLU A 114 10.23 -4.59 8.94
C GLU A 114 9.52 -4.23 10.26
N GLY A 115 9.34 -5.23 11.14
CA GLY A 115 8.67 -5.03 12.42
C GLY A 115 7.17 -4.78 12.32
N ALA A 116 6.55 -5.04 11.17
CA ALA A 116 5.11 -4.92 11.02
C ALA A 116 4.36 -5.85 11.99
N THR A 117 3.66 -5.25 12.95
CA THR A 117 2.76 -5.96 13.87
C THR A 117 1.32 -6.00 13.35
N ASN A 118 1.06 -5.32 12.23
CA ASN A 118 -0.25 -5.09 11.63
C ASN A 118 -0.57 -6.07 10.49
N THR A 119 0.07 -7.23 10.48
CA THR A 119 -0.09 -8.30 9.47
C THR A 119 -1.24 -9.27 9.80
N GLY A 120 -2.26 -8.80 10.51
CA GLY A 120 -3.37 -9.63 10.99
C GLY A 120 -4.20 -10.25 9.87
N GLU A 121 -4.68 -11.47 10.10
CA GLU A 121 -5.58 -12.26 9.23
C GLU A 121 -6.80 -11.45 8.77
#